data_AF-A0A1L9MRF6-F1
#
_entry.id   AF-A0A1L9MRF6-F1
#
_cell.length_a   1.000
_cell.length_b   1.000
_cell.length_c   1.000
_cell.angle_alpha   90.00
_cell.angle_beta   90.00
_cell.angle_gamma   90.00
#
_symmetry.space_group_name_H-M   'P 1'
#
loop_
_entity.id
_entity.type
_entity.pdbx_description
1 polymer ?
#
loop_
_entity_poly.entity_id
_entity_poly.type
_entity_poly.pdbx_seq_one_letter_code
_entity_poly.pdbx_strand_id
1 'polypeptide(L)'
;MQGKPRLSRAAKPEREFSRSISTRTTTPSASPRDDDKMVLAKKHVPIVKKRMSFLFSLLVPAQSSSQPEYDPTNDPTNIKLLPGTKRFWRHQSDRFKCVPESWRKPKGIDNRVRRRFRGNIPMPSIGYGSNKKTKHMMPSGHKAFLVHNPKDVELLLMHNRTYAAEIASAVSSRKRVDIIAKAKALGVKVTNPKGRVTTEA
;
A
#
# COMPACT_ATOMS: atom_id res chain seq x y z
N MET A 1 50.94 -31.84 42.34
CA MET A 1 50.26 -30.57 42.00
C MET A 1 51.11 -29.84 40.96
N GLN A 2 50.95 -30.13 39.66
CA GLN A 2 51.68 -29.42 38.60
C GLN A 2 50.70 -28.54 37.82
N GLY A 3 50.89 -27.22 37.91
CA GLY A 3 50.07 -26.22 37.22
C GLY A 3 50.42 -26.13 35.74
N LYS A 4 49.40 -26.12 34.88
CA LYS A 4 49.54 -25.95 33.43
C LYS A 4 49.82 -24.46 33.09
N PRO A 5 50.75 -24.14 32.16
CA PRO A 5 50.99 -22.76 31.76
C PRO A 5 49.89 -22.21 30.84
N ARG A 6 49.62 -20.92 30.98
CA ARG A 6 48.58 -20.16 30.26
C ARG A 6 49.11 -19.73 28.88
N LEU A 7 48.50 -20.23 27.80
CA LEU A 7 48.79 -19.83 26.42
C LEU A 7 48.43 -18.34 26.22
N SER A 8 49.38 -17.54 25.73
CA SER A 8 49.17 -16.15 25.32
C SER A 8 48.41 -16.10 23.98
N ARG A 9 47.39 -15.22 23.89
CA ARG A 9 46.64 -14.98 22.63
C ARG A 9 47.49 -14.12 21.71
N ALA A 10 47.85 -14.66 20.55
CA ALA A 10 48.42 -13.89 19.45
C ALA A 10 47.42 -12.82 18.97
N ALA A 11 47.92 -11.59 18.75
CA ALA A 11 47.19 -10.48 18.16
C ALA A 11 46.89 -10.78 16.68
N LYS A 12 45.64 -10.52 16.24
CA LYS A 12 45.26 -10.61 14.83
C LYS A 12 45.73 -9.35 14.09
N PRO A 13 46.25 -9.46 12.86
CA PRO A 13 46.62 -8.30 12.07
C PRO A 13 45.38 -7.54 11.56
N GLU A 14 45.45 -6.20 11.63
CA GLU A 14 44.43 -5.30 11.08
C GLU A 14 44.44 -5.34 9.54
N ARG A 15 43.24 -5.36 8.95
CA ARG A 15 43.03 -5.25 7.50
C ARG A 15 42.98 -3.77 7.14
N GLU A 16 44.01 -3.29 6.45
CA GLU A 16 43.98 -1.97 5.81
C GLU A 16 42.94 -1.94 4.69
N PHE A 17 42.00 -1.00 4.78
CA PHE A 17 40.99 -0.75 3.76
C PHE A 17 41.44 0.43 2.92
N SER A 18 42.06 0.16 1.78
CA SER A 18 42.44 1.15 0.78
C SER A 18 41.18 1.83 0.22
N ARG A 19 41.07 3.15 0.41
CA ARG A 19 40.07 3.99 -0.25
C ARG A 19 40.58 4.35 -1.63
N SER A 20 40.09 3.68 -2.67
CA SER A 20 40.21 4.17 -4.05
C SER A 20 39.14 5.25 -4.31
N ILE A 21 39.60 6.46 -4.60
CA ILE A 21 38.77 7.59 -5.00
C ILE A 21 38.46 7.38 -6.49
N SER A 22 37.22 7.04 -6.81
CA SER A 22 36.73 6.95 -8.19
C SER A 22 36.38 8.35 -8.70
N THR A 23 37.14 8.83 -9.69
CA THR A 23 36.85 10.04 -10.46
C THR A 23 35.71 9.76 -11.45
N ARG A 24 34.66 10.59 -11.43
CA ARG A 24 33.61 10.57 -12.45
C ARG A 24 34.10 11.30 -13.70
N THR A 25 34.20 10.59 -14.81
CA THR A 25 34.31 11.18 -16.14
C THR A 25 32.92 11.58 -16.62
N THR A 26 32.73 12.86 -16.89
CA THR A 26 31.53 13.44 -17.52
C THR A 26 31.68 13.33 -19.04
N THR A 27 30.84 12.55 -19.70
CA THR A 27 30.68 12.53 -21.16
C THR A 27 29.58 13.52 -21.56
N PRO A 28 29.82 14.46 -22.49
CA PRO A 28 28.77 15.27 -23.08
C PRO A 28 28.20 14.55 -24.31
N SER A 29 26.91 14.26 -24.32
CA SER A 29 26.20 13.83 -25.54
C SER A 29 25.32 14.98 -26.03
N ALA A 30 25.71 15.54 -27.17
CA ALA A 30 24.95 16.52 -27.92
C ALA A 30 23.88 15.81 -28.76
N SER A 31 22.67 16.35 -28.79
CA SER A 31 21.74 16.18 -29.91
C SER A 31 20.98 17.50 -30.15
N PRO A 32 20.69 17.86 -31.42
CA PRO A 32 20.24 19.20 -31.81
C PRO A 32 18.78 19.47 -31.42
N ARG A 33 18.46 20.75 -31.19
CA ARG A 33 17.09 21.23 -30.98
C ARG A 33 16.45 21.48 -32.35
N ASP A 34 15.34 20.79 -32.60
CA ASP A 34 14.44 21.07 -33.73
C ASP A 34 13.63 22.35 -33.44
N ASP A 35 14.26 23.50 -33.66
CA ASP A 35 13.55 24.75 -33.95
C ASP A 35 13.28 24.76 -35.45
N ASP A 36 12.06 24.39 -35.85
CA ASP A 36 11.35 24.88 -37.05
C ASP A 36 10.16 23.97 -37.38
N LYS A 37 8.95 24.39 -36.97
CA LYS A 37 7.74 24.31 -37.80
C LYS A 37 6.54 25.00 -37.14
N MET A 38 6.24 26.17 -37.69
CA MET A 38 4.91 26.63 -38.09
C MET A 38 3.87 26.89 -36.99
N VAL A 39 3.81 28.18 -36.65
CA VAL A 39 2.62 28.96 -36.32
C VAL A 39 1.36 28.42 -37.01
N LEU A 40 0.35 28.02 -36.22
CA LEU A 40 -1.02 27.91 -36.70
C LEU A 40 -1.93 28.83 -35.88
N ALA A 41 -2.58 29.72 -36.61
CA ALA A 41 -3.36 30.84 -36.14
C ALA A 41 -4.54 30.46 -35.23
N LYS A 42 -4.70 31.26 -34.17
CA LYS A 42 -5.91 31.36 -33.35
C LYS A 42 -7.10 31.74 -34.23
N LYS A 43 -8.12 30.88 -34.32
CA LYS A 43 -9.46 31.29 -34.76
C LYS A 43 -10.32 31.55 -33.53
N HIS A 44 -10.48 32.84 -33.23
CA HIS A 44 -11.47 33.36 -32.29
C HIS A 44 -12.87 33.14 -32.89
N VAL A 45 -13.77 32.51 -32.12
CA VAL A 45 -15.18 32.38 -32.48
C VAL A 45 -15.96 33.47 -31.72
N PRO A 46 -16.70 34.36 -32.40
CA PRO A 46 -17.42 35.42 -31.72
C PRO A 46 -18.67 34.89 -31.00
N ILE A 47 -18.82 35.28 -29.74
CA ILE A 47 -20.04 35.13 -28.94
C ILE A 47 -21.01 36.24 -29.36
N VAL A 48 -22.09 35.89 -30.06
CA VAL A 48 -23.27 36.75 -30.20
C VAL A 48 -24.41 36.11 -29.44
N LYS A 49 -24.75 36.74 -28.31
CA LYS A 49 -25.95 36.47 -27.53
C LYS A 49 -27.18 36.77 -28.40
N LYS A 50 -28.00 35.76 -28.70
CA LYS A 50 -29.37 35.96 -29.16
C LYS A 50 -30.33 35.21 -28.25
N ARG A 51 -30.94 36.00 -27.39
CA ARG A 51 -32.11 35.67 -26.56
C ARG A 51 -33.29 35.48 -27.52
N MET A 52 -33.75 34.24 -27.68
CA MET A 52 -35.08 33.96 -28.21
C MET A 52 -35.80 33.09 -27.21
N SER A 53 -36.72 33.73 -26.51
CA SER A 53 -37.82 33.13 -25.79
C SER A 53 -38.59 32.21 -26.72
N PHE A 54 -38.58 30.91 -26.41
CA PHE A 54 -39.62 30.00 -26.85
C PHE A 54 -40.21 29.35 -25.61
N LEU A 55 -41.42 29.79 -25.29
CA LEU A 55 -42.37 29.08 -24.47
C LEU A 55 -42.70 27.76 -25.17
N PHE A 56 -42.18 26.64 -24.65
CA PHE A 56 -42.74 25.33 -24.94
C PHE A 56 -43.00 24.61 -23.62
N SER A 57 -44.24 24.77 -23.17
CA SER A 57 -44.84 24.03 -22.07
C SER A 57 -45.03 22.58 -22.52
N LEU A 58 -44.15 21.70 -22.07
CA LEU A 58 -44.50 20.29 -21.86
C LEU A 58 -43.97 19.83 -20.50
N LEU A 59 -44.93 19.35 -19.73
CA LEU A 59 -44.87 18.78 -18.40
C LEU A 59 -43.85 17.63 -18.35
N VAL A 60 -42.61 17.92 -17.93
CA VAL A 60 -41.66 16.90 -17.49
C VAL A 60 -41.95 16.66 -16.01
N PRO A 61 -42.27 15.43 -15.57
CA PRO A 61 -42.39 15.14 -14.15
C PRO A 61 -41.04 15.46 -13.51
N ALA A 62 -41.05 16.37 -12.54
CA ALA A 62 -39.92 16.67 -11.69
C ALA A 62 -39.52 15.39 -10.94
N GLN A 63 -38.65 14.60 -11.56
CA GLN A 63 -37.83 13.67 -10.79
C GLN A 63 -36.98 14.57 -9.90
N SER A 64 -37.33 14.59 -8.63
CA SER A 64 -36.41 14.99 -7.57
C SER A 64 -35.17 14.11 -7.69
N SER A 65 -34.23 14.51 -8.55
CA SER A 65 -32.88 13.99 -8.50
C SER A 65 -32.29 14.56 -7.21
N SER A 66 -32.57 13.90 -6.10
CA SER A 66 -31.69 13.91 -4.95
C SER A 66 -30.36 13.38 -5.49
N GLN A 67 -29.52 14.28 -6.01
CA GLN A 67 -28.10 14.02 -6.14
C GLN A 67 -27.70 13.45 -4.78
N PRO A 68 -27.16 12.22 -4.69
CA PRO A 68 -26.68 11.73 -3.41
C PRO A 68 -25.69 12.77 -2.91
N GLU A 69 -26.02 13.39 -1.77
CA GLU A 69 -25.18 14.38 -1.13
C GLU A 69 -23.80 13.73 -0.96
N TYR A 70 -22.79 14.31 -1.62
CA TYR A 70 -21.42 13.80 -1.52
C TYR A 70 -20.95 14.07 -0.08
N ASP A 71 -21.07 13.05 0.76
CA ASP A 71 -20.55 13.03 2.12
C ASP A 71 -19.06 12.61 2.07
N PRO A 72 -18.11 13.53 2.30
CA PRO A 72 -16.68 13.24 2.23
C PRO A 72 -16.22 12.25 3.33
N THR A 73 -17.07 11.89 4.29
CA THR A 73 -16.76 10.88 5.32
C THR A 73 -17.11 9.45 4.92
N ASN A 74 -17.91 9.27 3.86
CA ASN A 74 -18.32 7.96 3.33
C ASN A 74 -17.69 7.62 1.97
N ASP A 75 -16.80 8.46 1.44
CA ASP A 75 -16.11 8.19 0.19
C ASP A 75 -15.06 7.07 0.37
N PRO A 76 -15.24 5.87 -0.23
CA PRO A 76 -14.27 4.78 -0.13
C PRO A 76 -13.00 5.05 -0.94
N THR A 77 -12.97 6.11 -1.76
CA THR A 77 -11.79 6.55 -2.53
C THR A 77 -11.00 7.64 -1.82
N ASN A 78 -11.64 8.42 -0.93
CA ASN A 78 -10.98 9.28 0.05
C ASN A 78 -10.60 8.48 1.30
N ILE A 79 -9.97 7.32 1.10
CA ILE A 79 -9.08 6.77 2.10
C ILE A 79 -7.86 7.70 2.08
N LYS A 80 -7.99 8.91 2.65
CA LYS A 80 -6.84 9.50 3.36
C LYS A 80 -6.30 8.32 4.13
N LEU A 81 -5.09 7.89 3.79
CA LEU A 81 -4.35 6.88 4.52
C LEU A 81 -4.39 7.35 5.97
N LEU A 82 -5.39 6.88 6.72
CA LEU A 82 -5.61 7.29 8.10
C LEU A 82 -4.25 7.07 8.74
N PRO A 83 -3.66 8.11 9.34
CA PRO A 83 -2.24 8.16 9.69
C PRO A 83 -1.83 6.77 10.16
N GLY A 84 -1.01 6.10 9.34
CA GLY A 84 -0.91 4.64 9.30
C GLY A 84 -0.92 4.07 10.71
N THR A 85 -1.76 3.06 10.96
CA THR A 85 -1.97 2.48 12.29
C THR A 85 -0.63 2.40 13.02
N LYS A 86 -0.45 3.21 14.07
CA LYS A 86 0.84 3.31 14.76
C LYS A 86 1.27 1.91 15.14
N ARG A 87 2.43 1.47 14.64
CA ARG A 87 2.97 0.16 15.00
C ARG A 87 3.32 0.19 16.48
N PHE A 88 2.66 -0.65 17.27
CA PHE A 88 2.88 -0.70 18.70
C PHE A 88 4.07 -1.59 19.00
N TRP A 89 5.23 -0.98 19.25
CA TRP A 89 6.45 -1.70 19.63
C TRP A 89 6.47 -2.07 21.10
N ARG A 90 7.09 -3.20 21.41
CA ARG A 90 7.38 -3.58 22.80
C ARG A 90 8.40 -2.61 23.42
N HIS A 91 8.21 -2.31 24.70
CA HIS A 91 9.19 -1.52 25.46
C HIS A 91 10.58 -2.18 25.42
N GLN A 92 11.62 -1.39 25.06
CA GLN A 92 13.03 -1.78 24.97
C GLN A 92 13.39 -2.79 23.86
N SER A 93 12.50 -3.05 22.89
CA SER A 93 12.86 -3.89 21.73
C SER A 93 13.89 -3.25 20.81
N ASP A 94 13.98 -1.92 20.83
CA ASP A 94 14.99 -1.11 20.13
C ASP A 94 16.39 -1.26 20.74
N ARG A 95 16.47 -1.46 22.07
CA ARG A 95 17.74 -1.53 22.80
C ARG A 95 18.34 -2.94 22.82
N PHE A 96 17.50 -3.97 22.93
CA PHE A 96 17.95 -5.34 23.15
C PHE A 96 17.48 -6.28 22.05
N LYS A 97 18.43 -6.94 21.37
CA LYS A 97 18.12 -7.93 20.33
C LYS A 97 17.32 -9.14 20.83
N CYS A 98 17.45 -9.49 22.11
CA CYS A 98 16.69 -10.57 22.74
C CYS A 98 15.22 -10.21 23.02
N VAL A 99 14.86 -8.92 22.94
CA VAL A 99 13.49 -8.46 23.18
C VAL A 99 12.81 -8.23 21.83
N PRO A 100 11.84 -9.07 21.43
CA PRO A 100 11.17 -8.92 20.14
C PRO A 100 10.24 -7.70 20.11
N GLU A 101 10.02 -7.16 18.91
CA GLU A 101 9.17 -5.99 18.67
C GLU A 101 7.68 -6.22 18.96
N SER A 102 7.23 -7.48 19.01
CA SER A 102 5.84 -7.86 19.27
C SER A 102 5.35 -7.27 20.60
N TRP A 103 4.31 -6.44 20.54
CA TRP A 103 3.74 -5.75 21.70
C TRP A 103 3.48 -6.71 22.87
N ARG A 104 3.88 -6.28 24.07
CA ARG A 104 3.51 -6.91 25.35
C ARG A 104 3.13 -5.83 26.34
N LYS A 105 2.08 -6.06 27.12
CA LYS A 105 1.65 -5.11 28.17
C LYS A 105 2.77 -4.97 29.21
N PRO A 106 3.34 -3.77 29.42
CA PRO A 106 4.41 -3.57 30.40
C PRO A 106 3.88 -3.77 31.82
N LYS A 107 4.63 -4.51 32.65
CA LYS A 107 4.22 -4.91 34.01
C LYS A 107 5.05 -4.30 35.14
N GLY A 108 6.31 -3.95 34.90
CA GLY A 108 7.24 -3.50 35.95
C GLY A 108 6.77 -2.27 36.73
N ILE A 109 7.12 -2.21 38.01
CA ILE A 109 6.68 -1.15 38.94
C ILE A 109 7.14 0.24 38.49
N ASP A 110 8.39 0.38 38.02
CA ASP A 110 8.98 1.66 37.58
C ASP A 110 8.95 1.88 36.07
N ASN A 111 8.18 1.06 35.35
CA ASN A 111 8.13 1.16 33.89
C ASN A 111 7.46 2.46 33.44
N ARG A 112 8.23 3.32 32.74
CA ARG A 112 7.77 4.61 32.24
C ARG A 112 6.62 4.54 31.24
N VAL A 113 6.55 3.49 30.41
CA VAL A 113 5.43 3.26 29.47
C VAL A 113 4.17 2.90 30.24
N ARG A 114 4.28 2.04 31.27
CA ARG A 114 3.14 1.65 32.12
C ARG A 114 2.52 2.85 32.82
N ARG A 115 3.36 3.74 33.35
CA ARG A 115 2.97 5.00 34.00
C ARG A 115 2.58 6.12 33.01
N ARG A 116 2.66 5.88 31.70
CA ARG A 116 2.27 6.80 30.61
C ARG A 116 2.97 8.17 30.64
N PHE A 117 4.25 8.21 31.00
CA PHE A 117 5.03 9.45 30.89
C PHE A 117 5.13 9.92 29.42
N ARG A 118 5.12 11.24 29.21
CA ARG A 118 5.27 11.88 27.90
C ARG A 118 6.61 11.51 27.24
N GLY A 119 6.63 11.43 25.92
CA GLY A 119 7.83 11.16 25.12
C GLY A 119 8.22 9.68 25.05
N ASN A 120 7.30 8.77 25.42
CA ASN A 120 7.52 7.33 25.35
C ASN A 120 6.57 6.67 24.34
N ILE A 121 6.81 5.39 24.05
CA ILE A 121 6.00 4.59 23.12
C ILE A 121 4.52 4.60 23.55
N PRO A 122 3.57 4.85 22.63
CA PRO A 122 2.15 4.87 22.95
C PRO A 122 1.66 3.49 23.38
N MET A 123 0.81 3.46 24.41
CA MET A 123 0.15 2.24 24.85
C MET A 123 -1.08 1.95 23.97
N PRO A 124 -1.27 0.71 23.47
CA PRO A 124 -2.48 0.32 22.79
C PRO A 124 -3.71 0.51 23.68
N SER A 125 -4.76 1.07 23.10
CA SER A 125 -6.07 1.29 23.72
C SER A 125 -7.16 1.17 22.66
N ILE A 126 -8.41 1.01 23.09
CA ILE A 126 -9.56 0.87 22.18
C ILE A 126 -9.74 2.09 21.25
N GLY A 127 -9.29 3.27 21.67
CA GLY A 127 -9.38 4.51 20.88
C GLY A 127 -8.52 4.53 19.62
N TYR A 128 -7.58 3.59 19.45
CA TYR A 128 -6.80 3.46 18.21
C TYR A 128 -7.49 2.61 17.13
N GLY A 129 -8.69 2.08 17.40
CA GLY A 129 -9.43 1.26 16.43
C GLY A 129 -9.85 2.06 15.20
N SER A 130 -9.62 1.51 14.01
CA SER A 130 -10.12 2.08 12.74
C SER A 130 -11.65 1.97 12.62
N ASN A 131 -12.26 2.81 11.79
CA ASN A 131 -13.70 2.77 11.51
C ASN A 131 -14.14 1.38 11.04
N LYS A 132 -15.25 0.86 11.58
CA LYS A 132 -15.79 -0.47 11.27
C LYS A 132 -16.02 -0.68 9.77
N LYS A 133 -16.44 0.36 9.03
CA LYS A 133 -16.69 0.29 7.59
C LYS A 133 -15.41 0.02 6.78
N THR A 134 -14.33 0.71 7.14
CA THR A 134 -13.05 0.69 6.39
C THR A 134 -12.01 -0.26 6.97
N LYS A 135 -12.26 -0.82 8.16
CA LYS A 135 -11.37 -1.76 8.83
C LYS A 135 -11.12 -2.97 7.91
N HIS A 136 -9.86 -3.40 7.83
CA HIS A 136 -9.39 -4.53 7.02
C HIS A 136 -9.50 -4.33 5.50
N MET A 137 -9.78 -3.12 5.02
CA MET A 137 -9.68 -2.82 3.59
C MET A 137 -8.21 -2.61 3.19
N MET A 138 -7.87 -3.10 2.02
CA MET A 138 -6.59 -2.83 1.36
C MET A 138 -6.59 -1.41 0.79
N PRO A 139 -5.41 -0.83 0.48
CA PRO A 139 -5.31 0.45 -0.20
C PRO A 139 -6.01 0.48 -1.57
N SER A 140 -6.26 -0.69 -2.17
CA SER A 140 -7.02 -0.85 -3.41
C SER A 140 -8.53 -0.71 -3.25
N GLY A 141 -9.04 -0.51 -2.02
CA GLY A 141 -10.48 -0.41 -1.72
C GLY A 141 -11.20 -1.77 -1.61
N HIS A 142 -10.47 -2.89 -1.64
CA HIS A 142 -11.05 -4.24 -1.51
C HIS A 142 -10.63 -4.89 -0.20
N LYS A 143 -11.41 -5.83 0.34
CA LYS A 143 -11.02 -6.72 1.43
C LYS A 143 -10.30 -7.94 0.85
N ALA A 144 -9.22 -8.40 1.49
CA ALA A 144 -8.51 -9.59 1.04
C ALA A 144 -9.31 -10.86 1.38
N PHE A 145 -9.54 -11.72 0.39
CA PHE A 145 -10.13 -13.04 0.56
C PHE A 145 -9.10 -14.10 0.18
N LEU A 146 -8.76 -14.99 1.12
CA LEU A 146 -7.76 -16.02 0.91
C LEU A 146 -8.34 -17.19 0.10
N VAL A 147 -7.74 -17.45 -1.07
CA VAL A 147 -8.19 -18.47 -2.04
C VAL A 147 -7.21 -19.64 -2.08
N HIS A 148 -7.72 -20.86 -1.98
CA HIS A 148 -6.93 -22.09 -2.09
C HIS A 148 -7.23 -22.87 -3.37
N ASN A 149 -8.46 -22.79 -3.87
CA ASN A 149 -8.94 -23.60 -4.98
C ASN A 149 -9.78 -22.72 -5.96
N PRO A 150 -10.07 -23.21 -7.19
CA PRO A 150 -10.87 -22.45 -8.16
C PRO A 150 -12.36 -22.36 -7.80
N LYS A 151 -12.87 -23.16 -6.86
CA LYS A 151 -14.26 -23.04 -6.37
C LYS A 151 -14.41 -21.86 -5.43
N ASP A 152 -13.39 -21.55 -4.63
CA ASP A 152 -13.36 -20.40 -3.73
C ASP A 152 -13.46 -19.07 -4.51
N VAL A 153 -13.03 -19.05 -5.78
CA VAL A 153 -13.18 -17.90 -6.68
C VAL A 153 -14.64 -17.71 -7.11
N GLU A 154 -15.43 -18.78 -7.22
CA GLU A 154 -16.86 -18.69 -7.57
C GLU A 154 -17.65 -18.01 -6.46
N LEU A 155 -17.26 -18.19 -5.20
CA LEU A 155 -17.85 -17.49 -4.06
C LEU A 155 -17.73 -15.95 -4.18
N LEU A 156 -16.73 -15.48 -4.93
CA LEU A 156 -16.50 -14.05 -5.16
C LEU A 156 -17.28 -13.47 -6.35
N LEU A 157 -18.04 -14.29 -7.10
CA LEU A 157 -18.82 -13.83 -8.25
C LEU A 157 -19.76 -12.68 -7.87
N MET A 158 -20.48 -12.82 -6.74
CA MET A 158 -21.42 -11.81 -6.25
C MET A 158 -20.75 -10.66 -5.49
N HIS A 159 -19.48 -10.80 -5.10
CA HIS A 159 -18.79 -9.89 -4.19
C HIS A 159 -17.50 -9.29 -4.78
N ASN A 160 -17.43 -9.20 -6.10
CA ASN A 160 -16.27 -8.73 -6.86
C ASN A 160 -15.84 -7.28 -6.56
N ARG A 161 -16.77 -6.41 -6.13
CA ARG A 161 -16.48 -5.00 -5.76
C ARG A 161 -15.93 -4.86 -4.34
N THR A 162 -16.30 -5.76 -3.44
CA THR A 162 -15.94 -5.69 -2.02
C THR A 162 -14.69 -6.48 -1.70
N TYR A 163 -14.43 -7.58 -2.42
CA TYR A 163 -13.33 -8.48 -2.13
C TYR A 163 -12.39 -8.64 -3.31
N ALA A 164 -11.10 -8.81 -3.00
CA ALA A 164 -10.07 -9.21 -3.94
C ALA A 164 -9.54 -10.59 -3.54
N ALA A 165 -9.30 -11.45 -4.53
CA ALA A 165 -8.74 -12.77 -4.32
C ALA A 165 -7.24 -12.67 -4.02
N GLU A 166 -6.83 -13.14 -2.86
CA GLU A 166 -5.43 -13.36 -2.50
C GLU A 166 -5.16 -14.86 -2.54
N ILE A 167 -4.33 -15.31 -3.48
CA ILE A 167 -4.05 -16.73 -3.64
C ILE A 167 -3.07 -17.15 -2.55
N ALA A 168 -3.42 -18.17 -1.77
CA ALA A 168 -2.58 -18.66 -0.69
C ALA A 168 -1.19 -19.09 -1.18
N SER A 169 -0.19 -18.86 -0.33
CA SER A 169 1.22 -19.16 -0.65
C SER A 169 1.46 -20.65 -0.91
N ALA A 170 0.68 -21.55 -0.32
CA ALA A 170 0.81 -23.00 -0.49
C ALA A 170 0.35 -23.52 -1.87
N VAL A 171 -0.40 -22.74 -2.64
CA VAL A 171 -0.96 -23.21 -3.92
C VAL A 171 0.16 -23.39 -4.97
N SER A 172 0.12 -24.51 -5.67
CA SER A 172 1.06 -24.85 -6.74
C SER A 172 0.82 -24.01 -8.01
N SER A 173 1.86 -23.83 -8.84
CA SER A 173 1.80 -23.04 -10.07
C SER A 173 0.65 -23.46 -11.00
N ARG A 174 0.46 -24.77 -11.20
CA ARG A 174 -0.63 -25.34 -12.03
C ARG A 174 -2.01 -24.83 -11.59
N LYS A 175 -2.35 -24.99 -10.31
CA LYS A 175 -3.65 -24.52 -9.77
C LYS A 175 -3.79 -23.00 -9.82
N ARG A 176 -2.68 -22.26 -9.71
CA ARG A 176 -2.69 -20.80 -9.80
C ARG A 176 -3.09 -20.32 -11.19
N VAL A 177 -2.66 -21.02 -12.26
CA VAL A 177 -3.10 -20.71 -13.62
C VAL A 177 -4.62 -20.87 -13.74
N ASP A 178 -5.19 -21.96 -13.24
CA ASP A 178 -6.63 -22.22 -13.26
C ASP A 178 -7.41 -21.15 -12.47
N ILE A 179 -6.93 -20.79 -11.27
CA ILE A 179 -7.51 -19.74 -10.43
C ILE A 179 -7.48 -18.39 -11.13
N ILE A 180 -6.36 -18.03 -11.78
CA ILE A 180 -6.21 -16.76 -12.49
C ILE A 180 -7.12 -16.72 -13.72
N ALA A 181 -7.17 -17.81 -14.50
CA ALA A 181 -8.04 -17.89 -15.68
C ALA A 181 -9.52 -17.70 -15.28
N LYS A 182 -9.94 -18.37 -14.21
CA LYS A 182 -11.30 -18.25 -13.68
C LYS A 182 -11.60 -16.88 -13.08
N ALA A 183 -10.67 -16.30 -12.33
CA ALA A 183 -10.81 -14.96 -11.79
C ALA A 183 -10.94 -13.90 -12.90
N LYS A 184 -10.20 -14.05 -14.01
CA LYS A 184 -10.33 -13.20 -15.21
C LYS A 184 -11.71 -13.34 -15.84
N ALA A 185 -12.22 -14.56 -15.99
CA ALA A 185 -13.55 -14.80 -16.55
C ALA A 185 -14.67 -14.15 -15.70
N LEU A 186 -14.53 -14.18 -14.36
CA LEU A 186 -15.50 -13.63 -13.42
C LEU A 186 -15.28 -12.12 -13.12
N GLY A 187 -14.23 -11.50 -13.66
CA GLY A 187 -13.88 -10.10 -13.40
C GLY A 187 -13.42 -9.82 -11.97
N VAL A 188 -12.90 -10.83 -11.26
CA VAL A 188 -12.42 -10.71 -9.88
C VAL A 188 -10.96 -10.25 -9.86
N LYS A 189 -10.66 -9.21 -9.07
CA LYS A 189 -9.29 -8.72 -8.89
C LYS A 189 -8.46 -9.70 -8.06
N VAL A 190 -7.28 -10.08 -8.57
CA VAL A 190 -6.30 -10.90 -7.85
C VAL A 190 -5.17 -10.03 -7.34
N THR A 191 -4.84 -10.13 -6.04
CA THR A 191 -3.78 -9.32 -5.39
C THR A 191 -2.38 -9.73 -5.83
N ASN A 192 -2.12 -11.03 -5.93
CA ASN A 192 -0.81 -11.61 -6.20
C ASN A 192 -0.79 -12.46 -7.49
N PRO A 193 -1.11 -11.90 -8.67
CA PRO A 193 -1.26 -12.67 -9.90
C PRO A 193 0.06 -13.32 -10.38
N LYS A 194 1.19 -12.64 -10.19
CA LYS A 194 2.50 -13.09 -10.67
C LYS A 194 3.21 -14.14 -9.79
N GLY A 195 2.59 -14.58 -8.69
CA GLY A 195 3.26 -15.52 -7.79
C GLY A 195 3.47 -16.88 -8.44
N ARG A 196 4.70 -17.43 -8.40
CA ARG A 196 5.07 -18.81 -8.81
C ARG A 196 4.70 -19.22 -10.26
N VAL A 197 4.24 -18.31 -11.11
CA VAL A 197 3.97 -18.59 -12.52
C VAL A 197 5.15 -18.04 -13.30
N THR A 198 5.92 -18.93 -13.95
CA THR A 198 6.94 -18.53 -14.92
C THR A 198 6.24 -18.23 -16.24
N THR A 199 6.42 -17.02 -16.75
CA THR A 199 6.02 -16.68 -18.12
C THR A 199 7.12 -17.17 -19.05
N GLU A 200 7.08 -18.45 -19.40
CA GLU A 200 7.78 -18.93 -20.60
C GLU A 200 6.80 -18.76 -21.75
N ALA A 201 6.89 -17.59 -22.40
CA ALA A 201 6.21 -17.24 -23.63
C ALA A 201 7.13 -16.29 -24.41
#